data_AF-A0A5N5GAC9-F1
#
_entry.id   AF-A0A5N5GAC9-F1
#
_cell.length_a   1.000
_cell.length_b   1.000
_cell.length_c   1.000
_cell.angle_alpha   90.00
_cell.angle_beta   90.00
_cell.angle_gamma   90.00
#
_symmetry.space_group_name_H-M   'P 1'
#
loop_
_entity.id
_entity.type
_entity.pdbx_description
1 polymer ?
#
loop_
_entity_poly.entity_id
_entity_poly.type
_entity_poly.pdbx_seq_one_letter_code
_entity_poly.pdbx_strand_id
1 'polypeptide(L)'
;MGLLSNRISREELQPGDHIYAYRKAHAYSHHGIYVGEGRVIHFVKTKGKGKTSSKRKPPCSDCKNDPNTARGVLKTCVDCFLKGHGLFRFEYNVSHDRFNIKNKGTCSTESCYPGGETVRRASEIFDKDPNHGTGFGEYDLLKNNCEDFASYCKRGTNVSEQVVRVSSVGNSFADSSNSSCTSSAASPTGIDDAATSKTAFLISKATSFFSSVS
;
A
#
# COMPACT_ATOMS: atom_id res chain seq x y z
N MET A 1 -13.50 11.76 -0.76
CA MET A 1 -12.64 11.69 0.44
C MET A 1 -13.15 12.69 1.47
N GLY A 2 -13.68 12.24 2.61
CA GLY A 2 -14.21 13.14 3.65
C GLY A 2 -13.11 13.87 4.44
N LEU A 3 -13.39 15.06 4.99
CA LEU A 3 -12.38 15.88 5.67
C LEU A 3 -11.78 15.20 6.92
N LEU A 4 -12.57 14.38 7.63
CA LEU A 4 -12.29 14.00 9.02
C LEU A 4 -11.72 12.58 9.23
N SER A 5 -11.75 11.70 8.21
CA SER A 5 -11.37 10.30 8.40
C SER A 5 -10.59 9.72 7.21
N ASN A 6 -9.46 9.09 7.52
CA ASN A 6 -8.63 8.30 6.62
C ASN A 6 -9.18 6.86 6.41
N ARG A 7 -10.29 6.49 7.06
CA ARG A 7 -10.82 5.11 7.04
C ARG A 7 -11.35 4.78 5.65
N ILE A 8 -10.93 3.65 5.11
CA ILE A 8 -11.36 3.13 3.80
C ILE A 8 -12.05 1.77 3.93
N SER A 9 -12.75 1.35 2.89
CA SER A 9 -13.24 -0.02 2.72
C SER A 9 -12.12 -0.91 2.11
N ARG A 10 -12.40 -2.21 1.88
CA ARG A 10 -11.42 -3.09 1.20
C ARG A 10 -11.49 -2.98 -0.32
N GLU A 11 -12.67 -2.68 -0.80
CA GLU A 11 -13.05 -2.52 -2.20
C GLU A 11 -12.40 -1.26 -2.79
N GLU A 12 -12.11 -0.27 -1.94
CA GLU A 12 -11.35 0.93 -2.27
C GLU A 12 -9.82 0.70 -2.41
N LEU A 13 -9.26 -0.46 -2.03
CA LEU A 13 -7.80 -0.70 -1.99
C LEU A 13 -7.16 -0.78 -3.38
N GLN A 14 -6.15 0.06 -3.62
CA GLN A 14 -5.38 0.12 -4.87
C GLN A 14 -3.92 -0.29 -4.64
N PRO A 15 -3.29 -1.12 -5.49
CA PRO A 15 -1.89 -1.52 -5.33
C PRO A 15 -0.94 -0.32 -5.25
N GLY A 16 -0.12 -0.27 -4.20
CA GLY A 16 0.73 0.86 -3.86
C GLY A 16 0.07 1.88 -2.89
N ASP A 17 -1.10 1.57 -2.36
CA ASP A 17 -1.63 2.21 -1.16
C ASP A 17 -0.71 2.00 0.04
N HIS A 18 -0.30 3.09 0.67
CA HIS A 18 0.21 3.07 2.04
C HIS A 18 -1.01 2.99 2.97
N ILE A 19 -1.16 1.85 3.64
CA ILE A 19 -2.24 1.61 4.61
C ILE A 19 -1.70 1.51 6.03
N TYR A 20 -2.55 1.87 6.99
CA TYR A 20 -2.26 1.70 8.41
C TYR A 20 -3.50 1.26 9.19
N ALA A 21 -3.26 0.75 10.40
CA ALA A 21 -4.31 0.35 11.33
C ALA A 21 -3.87 0.59 12.78
N TYR A 22 -4.68 1.35 13.52
CA TYR A 22 -4.46 1.70 14.92
C TYR A 22 -4.44 0.47 15.85
N ARG A 23 -3.59 0.49 16.88
CA ARG A 23 -3.29 -0.63 17.79
C ARG A 23 -3.33 -0.19 19.25
N LYS A 24 -3.52 -1.16 20.16
CA LYS A 24 -3.55 -0.96 21.63
C LYS A 24 -4.37 0.29 22.03
N ALA A 25 -5.67 0.30 21.72
CA ALA A 25 -6.54 1.46 21.95
C ALA A 25 -5.96 2.77 21.39
N HIS A 26 -5.60 2.77 20.10
CA HIS A 26 -5.02 3.90 19.35
C HIS A 26 -3.63 4.41 19.80
N ALA A 27 -2.97 3.75 20.75
CA ALA A 27 -1.63 4.15 21.22
C ALA A 27 -0.51 4.10 20.16
N TYR A 28 -0.69 3.38 19.04
CA TYR A 28 0.17 3.53 17.85
C TYR A 28 -0.54 3.06 16.57
N SER A 29 -0.10 3.55 15.41
CA SER A 29 -0.46 3.05 14.08
C SER A 29 0.52 1.96 13.63
N HIS A 30 0.02 0.86 13.03
CA HIS A 30 0.86 -0.12 12.34
C HIS A 30 0.67 0.02 10.84
N HIS A 31 1.76 0.21 10.10
CA HIS A 31 1.79 0.61 8.69
C HIS A 31 2.26 -0.52 7.75
N GLY A 32 1.91 -0.41 6.47
CA GLY A 32 2.32 -1.31 5.39
C GLY A 32 1.90 -0.82 4.01
N ILE A 33 2.39 -1.49 2.97
CA ILE A 33 2.04 -1.24 1.57
C ILE A 33 1.11 -2.36 1.09
N TYR A 34 -0.07 -2.03 0.59
CA TYR A 34 -0.93 -2.98 -0.12
C TYR A 34 -0.34 -3.25 -1.52
N VAL A 35 -0.18 -4.53 -1.88
CA VAL A 35 0.48 -4.94 -3.14
C VAL A 35 -0.44 -5.68 -4.12
N GLY A 36 -1.76 -5.52 -3.95
CA GLY A 36 -2.77 -6.27 -4.71
C GLY A 36 -3.15 -7.60 -4.05
N GLU A 37 -4.12 -8.31 -4.63
CA GLU A 37 -4.50 -9.70 -4.27
C GLU A 37 -4.78 -9.95 -2.78
N GLY A 38 -5.26 -8.95 -2.04
CA GLY A 38 -5.47 -9.08 -0.60
C GLY A 38 -4.16 -9.20 0.21
N ARG A 39 -3.00 -8.81 -0.36
CA ARG A 39 -1.65 -8.90 0.23
C ARG A 39 -1.09 -7.54 0.65
N VAL A 40 -0.38 -7.53 1.78
CA VAL A 40 0.27 -6.36 2.37
C VAL A 40 1.72 -6.70 2.71
N ILE A 41 2.67 -5.88 2.25
CA ILE A 41 4.06 -5.95 2.70
C ILE A 41 4.27 -4.94 3.84
N HIS A 42 4.84 -5.38 4.97
CA HIS A 42 4.98 -4.56 6.17
C HIS A 42 6.16 -4.98 7.06
N PHE A 43 6.79 -4.00 7.72
CA PHE A 43 7.95 -4.21 8.59
C PHE A 43 7.53 -4.43 10.07
N VAL A 44 8.00 -5.51 10.69
CA VAL A 44 7.69 -5.90 12.08
C VAL A 44 8.95 -6.21 12.90
N LYS A 45 8.80 -6.28 14.23
CA LYS A 45 9.92 -6.21 15.18
C LYS A 45 10.91 -7.38 15.01
N THR A 46 12.12 -7.11 14.54
CA THR A 46 13.18 -8.14 14.39
C THR A 46 13.77 -8.60 15.73
N LYS A 47 13.60 -7.83 16.80
CA LYS A 47 14.11 -8.12 18.15
C LYS A 47 12.97 -8.12 19.19
N GLY A 48 12.97 -9.13 20.04
CA GLY A 48 12.03 -9.33 21.15
C GLY A 48 11.90 -10.80 21.51
N LYS A 49 11.79 -11.12 22.81
CA LYS A 49 11.49 -12.50 23.23
C LYS A 49 10.09 -12.89 22.72
N GLY A 50 10.00 -13.98 21.97
CA GLY A 50 8.71 -14.58 21.60
C GLY A 50 7.91 -14.86 22.86
N LYS A 51 6.59 -14.62 22.83
CA LYS A 51 5.77 -14.74 24.05
C LYS A 51 5.82 -16.16 24.59
N THR A 52 6.42 -16.33 25.76
CA THR A 52 6.33 -17.53 26.60
C THR A 52 4.92 -17.60 27.21
N SER A 53 3.93 -17.88 26.36
CA SER A 53 2.51 -17.93 26.71
C SER A 53 1.87 -19.15 26.07
N SER A 54 1.14 -19.93 26.86
CA SER A 54 0.78 -21.35 26.64
C SER A 54 -0.21 -21.65 25.50
N LYS A 55 -0.34 -20.77 24.51
CA LYS A 55 -1.22 -20.92 23.34
C LYS A 55 -0.51 -20.39 22.09
N ARG A 56 0.32 -21.22 21.45
CA ARG A 56 0.81 -20.96 20.08
C ARG A 56 -0.41 -20.80 19.16
N LYS A 57 -0.43 -19.76 18.33
CA LYS A 57 -1.45 -19.64 17.28
C LYS A 57 -0.99 -20.44 16.06
N PRO A 58 -1.88 -21.12 15.32
CA PRO A 58 -1.51 -21.73 14.04
C PRO A 58 -1.10 -20.65 13.02
N PRO A 59 -0.30 -21.01 12.00
CA PRO A 59 -0.06 -20.15 10.85
C PRO A 59 -1.36 -19.81 10.11
N CYS A 60 -1.38 -18.70 9.36
CA CYS A 60 -2.55 -18.31 8.57
C CYS A 60 -2.88 -19.35 7.48
N SER A 61 -4.14 -19.76 7.37
CA SER A 61 -4.60 -20.67 6.30
C SER A 61 -4.42 -20.07 4.90
N ASP A 62 -4.60 -18.75 4.77
CA ASP A 62 -4.42 -17.99 3.54
C ASP A 62 -2.93 -17.65 3.30
N CYS A 63 -2.40 -16.60 3.93
CA CYS A 63 -1.04 -16.10 3.63
C CYS A 63 0.12 -16.88 4.28
N LYS A 64 -0.13 -18.04 4.89
CA LYS A 64 0.85 -18.95 5.54
C LYS A 64 1.73 -18.38 6.66
N ASN A 65 1.73 -17.07 6.89
CA ASN A 65 2.50 -16.40 7.95
C ASN A 65 2.25 -17.04 9.33
N ASP A 66 3.30 -17.53 9.97
CA ASP A 66 3.28 -17.95 11.37
C ASP A 66 3.37 -16.68 12.29
N PRO A 67 2.33 -16.39 13.11
CA PRO A 67 2.33 -15.24 14.01
C PRO A 67 3.31 -15.37 15.20
N ASN A 68 3.94 -16.53 15.40
CA ASN A 68 4.91 -16.80 16.46
C ASN A 68 6.37 -16.55 16.04
N THR A 69 6.70 -16.53 14.74
CA THR A 69 8.08 -16.41 14.21
C THR A 69 8.39 -15.07 13.54
N ALA A 70 7.38 -14.23 13.32
CA ALA A 70 7.43 -12.97 12.59
C ALA A 70 8.58 -12.01 12.99
N ARG A 71 9.51 -11.75 12.05
CA ARG A 71 10.63 -10.80 12.16
C ARG A 71 10.80 -10.05 10.82
N GLY A 72 11.14 -8.77 10.87
CA GLY A 72 11.55 -8.01 9.68
C GLY A 72 10.39 -7.68 8.72
N VAL A 73 10.70 -7.53 7.43
CA VAL A 73 9.72 -7.30 6.36
C VAL A 73 8.99 -8.59 6.03
N LEU A 74 7.66 -8.57 6.07
CA LEU A 74 6.78 -9.72 5.82
C LEU A 74 5.71 -9.37 4.79
N LYS A 75 5.32 -10.37 3.97
CA LYS A 75 4.15 -10.32 3.08
C LYS A 75 3.01 -11.13 3.71
N THR A 76 1.93 -10.48 4.13
CA THR A 76 0.79 -11.11 4.80
C THR A 76 -0.54 -10.77 4.11
N CYS A 77 -1.64 -11.41 4.48
CA CYS A 77 -2.96 -10.99 4.01
C CYS A 77 -3.48 -9.78 4.78
N VAL A 78 -4.43 -9.04 4.20
CA VAL A 78 -5.09 -7.90 4.85
C VAL A 78 -5.65 -8.25 6.23
N ASP A 79 -6.13 -9.48 6.47
CA ASP A 79 -6.59 -9.92 7.79
C ASP A 79 -5.46 -10.10 8.82
N CYS A 80 -4.34 -10.68 8.40
CA CYS A 80 -3.16 -10.84 9.26
C CYS A 80 -2.44 -9.50 9.51
N PHE A 81 -2.51 -8.57 8.57
CA PHE A 81 -2.15 -7.18 8.78
C PHE A 81 -3.09 -6.52 9.79
N LEU A 82 -4.40 -6.46 9.51
CA LEU A 82 -5.39 -5.73 10.31
C LEU A 82 -5.61 -6.34 11.70
N LYS A 83 -5.60 -7.65 11.87
CA LYS A 83 -5.84 -8.35 13.15
C LYS A 83 -7.16 -7.92 13.84
N GLY A 84 -8.20 -7.67 13.06
CA GLY A 84 -9.51 -7.20 13.52
C GLY A 84 -9.63 -5.68 13.76
N HIS A 85 -8.57 -4.90 13.53
CA HIS A 85 -8.63 -3.44 13.60
C HIS A 85 -9.10 -2.80 12.29
N GLY A 86 -9.56 -1.54 12.34
CA GLY A 86 -9.99 -0.79 11.15
C GLY A 86 -8.84 -0.49 10.17
N LEU A 87 -9.21 -0.39 8.89
CA LEU A 87 -8.32 -0.08 7.76
C LEU A 87 -8.34 1.42 7.44
N PHE A 88 -7.17 2.03 7.27
CA PHE A 88 -7.01 3.44 6.97
C PHE A 88 -5.94 3.64 5.88
N ARG A 89 -6.13 4.63 5.00
CA ARG A 89 -5.17 5.04 3.96
C ARG A 89 -4.36 6.24 4.46
N PHE A 90 -3.03 6.22 4.28
CA PHE A 90 -2.16 7.35 4.58
C PHE A 90 -2.26 8.39 3.44
N GLU A 91 -2.41 9.68 3.78
CA GLU A 91 -2.58 10.75 2.78
C GLU A 91 -1.24 11.40 2.43
N TYR A 92 -0.91 11.55 1.13
CA TYR A 92 0.26 12.29 0.65
C TYR A 92 -0.18 13.60 -0.04
N ASN A 93 0.76 14.54 -0.24
CA ASN A 93 0.50 15.88 -0.77
C ASN A 93 -0.58 16.67 0.03
N VAL A 94 -0.69 16.48 1.35
CA VAL A 94 -1.65 17.28 2.14
C VAL A 94 -1.14 18.70 2.36
N SER A 95 -2.03 19.68 2.51
CA SER A 95 -1.63 21.03 2.92
C SER A 95 -1.01 21.03 4.33
N HIS A 96 -0.17 22.04 4.62
CA HIS A 96 0.44 22.20 5.93
C HIS A 96 -0.60 22.30 7.06
N ASP A 97 -1.74 22.95 6.83
CA ASP A 97 -2.83 23.04 7.80
C ASP A 97 -3.43 21.65 8.09
N ARG A 98 -3.69 20.87 7.04
CA ARG A 98 -4.20 19.49 7.17
C ARG A 98 -3.18 18.60 7.88
N PHE A 99 -1.89 18.72 7.56
CA PHE A 99 -0.81 18.02 8.25
C PHE A 99 -0.73 18.39 9.73
N ASN A 100 -0.85 19.67 10.08
CA ASN A 100 -0.80 20.15 11.45
C ASN A 100 -2.00 19.66 12.29
N ILE A 101 -3.21 19.64 11.72
CA ILE A 101 -4.44 19.19 12.38
C ILE A 101 -4.52 17.65 12.49
N LYS A 102 -3.96 16.92 11.52
CA LYS A 102 -3.99 15.43 11.50
C LYS A 102 -3.00 14.80 12.49
N ASN A 103 -3.38 13.63 12.99
CA ASN A 103 -2.51 12.78 13.82
C ASN A 103 -1.20 12.43 13.09
N LYS A 104 -0.08 12.40 13.84
CA LYS A 104 1.19 11.84 13.35
C LYS A 104 0.98 10.39 12.89
N GLY A 105 1.68 9.96 11.83
CA GLY A 105 1.47 8.63 11.24
C GLY A 105 0.17 8.47 10.45
N THR A 106 -0.40 9.56 9.90
CA THR A 106 -1.64 9.47 9.07
C THR A 106 -1.59 10.25 7.76
N CYS A 107 -0.67 11.22 7.61
CA CYS A 107 -0.50 11.99 6.39
C CYS A 107 0.88 12.67 6.31
N SER A 108 1.30 13.04 5.10
CA SER A 108 2.54 13.76 4.79
C SER A 108 2.29 14.89 3.79
N THR A 109 2.99 16.01 3.95
CA THR A 109 3.04 17.11 2.98
C THR A 109 3.79 16.73 1.70
N GLU A 110 4.66 15.72 1.77
CA GLU A 110 5.51 15.28 0.68
C GLU A 110 4.73 14.65 -0.49
N SER A 111 5.32 14.72 -1.67
CA SER A 111 4.85 13.99 -2.85
C SER A 111 5.16 12.49 -2.75
N CYS A 112 4.55 11.69 -3.63
CA CYS A 112 4.67 10.25 -3.55
C CYS A 112 4.65 9.55 -4.92
N TYR A 113 5.41 8.47 -5.03
CA TYR A 113 5.48 7.64 -6.22
C TYR A 113 4.10 7.01 -6.56
N PRO A 114 3.83 6.76 -7.86
CA PRO A 114 2.63 6.06 -8.29
C PRO A 114 2.57 4.62 -7.76
N GLY A 115 1.41 3.99 -7.91
CA GLY A 115 1.11 2.67 -7.34
C GLY A 115 2.12 1.59 -7.74
N GLY A 116 2.38 1.43 -9.04
CA GLY A 116 3.31 0.42 -9.57
C GLY A 116 4.73 0.53 -9.01
N GLU A 117 5.30 1.73 -8.99
CA GLU A 117 6.64 1.98 -8.42
C GLU A 117 6.66 1.70 -6.92
N THR A 118 5.59 2.05 -6.20
CA THR A 118 5.47 1.71 -4.77
C THR A 118 5.49 0.19 -4.55
N VAL A 119 4.75 -0.57 -5.36
CA VAL A 119 4.68 -2.04 -5.27
C VAL A 119 6.02 -2.67 -5.64
N ARG A 120 6.71 -2.17 -6.67
CA ARG A 120 8.05 -2.60 -7.05
C ARG A 120 9.01 -2.46 -5.88
N ARG A 121 9.11 -1.24 -5.33
CA ARG A 121 10.00 -0.94 -4.18
C ARG A 121 9.69 -1.80 -2.96
N ALA A 122 8.41 -1.97 -2.61
CA ALA A 122 8.02 -2.80 -1.47
C ALA A 122 8.38 -4.29 -1.67
N SER A 123 8.24 -4.80 -2.90
CA SER A 123 8.59 -6.18 -3.24
C SER A 123 10.12 -6.38 -3.23
N GLU A 124 10.88 -5.49 -3.87
CA GLU A 124 12.36 -5.54 -3.89
C GLU A 124 13.01 -5.51 -2.49
N ILE A 125 12.34 -4.99 -1.46
CA ILE A 125 12.83 -5.04 -0.08
C ILE A 125 12.49 -6.38 0.59
N PHE A 126 11.32 -6.96 0.29
CA PHE A 126 10.90 -8.26 0.79
C PHE A 126 11.70 -9.40 0.13
N ASP A 127 11.90 -9.35 -1.18
CA ASP A 127 12.56 -10.40 -1.97
C ASP A 127 14.07 -10.51 -1.69
N LYS A 128 14.69 -9.48 -1.08
CA LYS A 128 16.10 -9.50 -0.61
C LYS A 128 16.34 -10.48 0.55
N ASP A 129 15.35 -10.68 1.42
CA ASP A 129 15.42 -11.62 2.54
C ASP A 129 13.99 -12.02 2.97
N PRO A 130 13.33 -12.93 2.24
CA PRO A 130 11.97 -13.34 2.53
C PRO A 130 11.84 -14.19 3.80
N ASN A 131 12.97 -14.59 4.42
CA ASN A 131 13.02 -15.53 5.55
C ASN A 131 13.21 -14.85 6.91
N HIS A 132 14.07 -13.83 7.00
CA HIS A 132 14.31 -13.08 8.24
C HIS A 132 13.88 -11.60 8.14
N GLY A 133 13.51 -11.13 6.94
CA GLY A 133 12.98 -9.81 6.67
C GLY A 133 13.97 -8.66 6.92
N THR A 134 15.28 -8.95 6.94
CA THR A 134 16.36 -7.98 7.22
C THR A 134 16.72 -7.09 6.03
N GLY A 135 16.06 -7.25 4.88
CA GLY A 135 16.25 -6.42 3.68
C GLY A 135 15.98 -4.92 3.86
N PHE A 136 15.40 -4.50 5.00
CA PHE A 136 15.24 -3.09 5.42
C PHE A 136 16.11 -2.69 6.63
N GLY A 137 16.94 -3.60 7.14
CA GLY A 137 17.79 -3.40 8.33
C GLY A 137 17.22 -3.96 9.64
N GLU A 138 17.85 -3.60 10.76
CA GLU A 138 17.37 -3.95 12.10
C GLU A 138 16.22 -3.06 12.58
N TYR A 139 15.42 -3.54 13.54
CA TYR A 139 14.20 -2.88 13.99
C TYR A 139 14.36 -2.23 15.39
N ASP A 140 14.44 -0.90 15.46
CA ASP A 140 14.22 -0.14 16.70
C ASP A 140 12.73 -0.15 17.16
N LEU A 141 12.47 -0.19 18.46
CA LEU A 141 11.21 -0.64 19.02
C LEU A 141 10.12 0.44 19.21
N LEU A 142 10.41 1.74 19.08
CA LEU A 142 9.56 2.78 19.69
C LEU A 142 8.98 3.87 18.78
N LYS A 143 9.54 4.10 17.59
CA LYS A 143 9.03 4.93 16.48
C LYS A 143 9.88 4.66 15.23
N ASN A 144 9.53 5.26 14.09
CA ASN A 144 10.34 5.37 12.88
C ASN A 144 10.71 4.07 12.12
N ASN A 145 9.83 3.05 12.10
CA ASN A 145 10.13 1.76 11.43
C ASN A 145 9.11 1.30 10.39
N CYS A 146 7.90 0.94 10.80
CA CYS A 146 6.89 0.49 9.83
C CYS A 146 6.33 1.64 9.00
N GLU A 147 6.27 2.84 9.60
CA GLU A 147 5.97 4.11 8.95
C GLU A 147 7.08 4.47 7.95
N ASP A 148 8.35 4.44 8.38
CA ASP A 148 9.52 4.72 7.54
C ASP A 148 9.70 3.71 6.41
N PHE A 149 9.46 2.42 6.64
CA PHE A 149 9.40 1.40 5.58
C PHE A 149 8.38 1.78 4.50
N ALA A 150 7.15 2.12 4.90
CA ALA A 150 6.10 2.47 3.96
C ALA A 150 6.40 3.81 3.26
N SER A 151 6.89 4.82 3.99
CA SER A 151 7.34 6.10 3.41
C SER A 151 8.54 5.95 2.48
N TYR A 152 9.50 5.06 2.75
CA TYR A 152 10.59 4.74 1.82
C TYR A 152 10.08 4.07 0.53
N CYS A 153 9.07 3.19 0.64
CA CYS A 153 8.38 2.64 -0.53
C CYS A 153 7.63 3.73 -1.32
N LYS A 154 7.05 4.72 -0.64
CA LYS A 154 6.29 5.82 -1.26
C LYS A 154 7.13 7.01 -1.76
N ARG A 155 8.32 7.27 -1.23
CA ARG A 155 9.06 8.54 -1.42
C ARG A 155 10.55 8.41 -1.75
N GLY A 156 11.12 7.20 -1.76
CA GLY A 156 12.54 7.01 -2.07
C GLY A 156 13.51 7.21 -0.89
N THR A 157 13.12 8.01 0.11
CA THR A 157 14.05 8.52 1.15
C THR A 157 13.62 8.15 2.58
N ASN A 158 14.60 7.82 3.43
CA ASN A 158 14.43 7.53 4.86
C ASN A 158 14.33 8.81 5.73
N VAL A 159 13.80 9.91 5.18
CA VAL A 159 13.70 11.19 5.91
C VAL A 159 12.52 11.12 6.87
N SER A 160 12.81 11.19 8.18
CA SER A 160 11.77 11.28 9.21
C SER A 160 11.09 12.65 9.16
N GLU A 161 9.76 12.65 9.10
CA GLU A 161 8.93 13.87 8.97
C GLU A 161 8.91 14.72 10.27
N GLN A 162 9.66 14.28 11.29
CA GLN A 162 9.85 15.00 12.55
C GLN A 162 10.63 16.31 12.37
N VAL A 163 11.47 16.43 11.32
CA VAL A 163 12.19 17.66 10.98
C VAL A 163 11.25 18.70 10.34
N VAL A 164 10.35 18.27 9.46
CA VAL A 164 9.43 19.16 8.72
C VAL A 164 8.47 19.91 9.68
N ARG A 165 8.05 19.27 10.78
CA ARG A 165 7.23 19.93 11.83
C ARG A 165 7.98 20.95 12.70
N VAL A 166 9.29 21.14 12.51
CA VAL A 166 10.09 22.15 13.22
C VAL A 166 10.48 23.30 12.26
N SER A 167 10.67 23.01 10.97
CA SER A 167 11.11 23.98 9.96
C SER A 167 9.99 24.84 9.37
N SER A 168 9.21 25.54 10.19
CA SER A 168 8.31 26.62 9.74
C SER A 168 9.04 27.95 9.48
N VAL A 169 10.29 27.88 9.01
CA VAL A 169 11.11 29.00 8.51
C VAL A 169 11.86 28.50 7.28
N GLY A 170 11.80 29.27 6.19
CA GLY A 170 11.98 28.80 4.82
C GLY A 170 13.27 28.06 4.45
N ASN A 171 13.12 27.10 3.52
CA ASN A 171 13.51 27.39 2.15
C ASN A 171 12.79 26.47 1.14
N SER A 172 12.47 27.01 -0.04
CA SER A 172 11.86 26.26 -1.14
C SER A 172 12.93 25.72 -2.07
N PHE A 173 12.98 24.40 -2.25
CA PHE A 173 13.64 23.78 -3.39
C PHE A 173 12.68 22.79 -4.04
N ALA A 174 12.37 23.02 -5.31
CA ALA A 174 11.56 22.12 -6.13
C ALA A 174 12.47 21.31 -7.04
N ASP A 175 12.20 20.02 -7.18
CA ASP A 175 12.70 19.18 -8.27
C ASP A 175 11.52 18.58 -9.03
N SER A 176 11.66 18.41 -10.34
CA SER A 176 10.56 18.21 -11.27
C SER A 176 10.51 16.79 -11.81
N SER A 177 9.57 16.01 -11.30
CA SER A 177 9.20 14.69 -11.84
C SER A 177 7.70 14.48 -11.65
N ASN A 178 6.90 14.95 -12.60
CA ASN A 178 5.45 15.02 -12.48
C ASN A 178 4.77 13.65 -12.70
N SER A 179 4.81 12.82 -11.66
CA SER A 179 4.13 11.53 -11.58
C SER A 179 3.22 11.49 -10.34
N SER A 180 2.27 12.43 -10.28
CA SER A 180 1.38 12.61 -9.13
C SER A 180 0.60 11.34 -8.78
N CYS A 181 0.62 10.97 -7.50
CA CYS A 181 -0.05 9.78 -6.99
C CYS A 181 -1.57 9.99 -6.79
N THR A 182 -2.30 10.21 -7.88
CA THR A 182 -3.76 10.37 -7.88
C THR A 182 -4.49 9.08 -7.50
N SER A 183 -5.24 9.11 -6.40
CA SER A 183 -6.15 8.04 -6.00
C SER A 183 -7.41 8.07 -6.86
N SER A 184 -7.36 7.48 -8.06
CA SER A 184 -8.48 7.44 -9.00
C SER A 184 -9.63 6.58 -8.48
N ALA A 185 -10.53 7.19 -7.71
CA ALA A 185 -11.81 6.62 -7.32
C ALA A 185 -12.81 6.76 -8.48
N ALA A 186 -12.84 5.75 -9.37
CA ALA A 186 -13.84 5.66 -10.43
C ALA A 186 -15.20 5.22 -9.84
N SER A 187 -16.12 6.16 -9.70
CA SER A 187 -17.52 5.85 -9.32
C SER A 187 -18.28 5.27 -10.51
N PRO A 188 -18.98 4.12 -10.37
CA PRO A 188 -19.85 3.61 -11.43
C PRO A 188 -21.19 4.36 -11.43
N THR A 189 -21.31 5.42 -12.23
CA THR A 189 -22.61 5.98 -12.59
C THR A 189 -23.22 5.15 -13.71
N GLY A 190 -24.09 4.21 -13.35
CA GLY A 190 -24.99 3.58 -14.32
C GLY A 190 -26.02 4.59 -14.83
N ILE A 191 -26.21 4.62 -16.14
CA ILE A 191 -27.43 5.10 -16.80
C ILE A 191 -27.65 4.18 -18.00
N ASP A 192 -28.89 3.75 -18.15
CA ASP A 192 -29.29 2.70 -19.08
C ASP A 192 -29.80 3.33 -20.37
N ASP A 193 -29.42 2.79 -21.53
CA ASP A 193 -30.15 3.05 -22.78
C ASP A 193 -29.94 1.90 -23.78
N ALA A 194 -31.03 1.46 -24.43
CA ALA A 194 -31.02 0.27 -25.27
C ALA A 194 -31.94 0.42 -26.49
N ALA A 195 -31.36 0.75 -27.65
CA ALA A 195 -32.08 0.82 -28.92
C ALA A 195 -31.25 0.37 -30.13
N THR A 196 -31.41 -0.90 -30.47
CA THR A 196 -31.50 -1.48 -31.82
C THR A 196 -31.27 -0.54 -33.02
N SER A 197 -30.32 -0.90 -33.88
CA SER A 197 -30.58 -0.90 -35.34
C SER A 197 -29.82 -2.02 -36.06
N LYS A 198 -30.41 -2.51 -37.15
CA LYS A 198 -29.85 -3.53 -38.05
C LYS A 198 -29.42 -2.87 -39.35
N THR A 199 -28.41 -3.42 -40.02
CA THR A 199 -28.43 -3.72 -41.47
C THR A 199 -27.14 -4.46 -41.84
N ALA A 200 -27.22 -5.42 -42.76
CA ALA A 200 -26.07 -6.09 -43.35
C ALA A 200 -26.03 -5.82 -44.87
N PHE A 201 -24.83 -5.77 -45.45
CA PHE A 201 -24.64 -5.92 -46.90
C PHE A 201 -23.35 -6.70 -47.20
N LEU A 202 -23.16 -7.09 -48.47
CA LEU A 202 -22.40 -8.28 -48.89
C LEU A 202 -21.47 -8.02 -50.09
N ILE A 203 -20.63 -9.03 -50.41
CA ILE A 203 -19.89 -9.24 -51.69
C ILE A 203 -18.65 -8.31 -51.83
N SER A 204 -17.49 -8.72 -52.39
CA SER A 204 -17.06 -9.91 -53.17
C SER A 204 -15.80 -10.54 -52.53
N LYS A 205 -15.47 -11.85 -52.60
CA LYS A 205 -15.17 -12.76 -53.75
C LYS A 205 -13.95 -12.31 -54.59
N ALA A 206 -13.03 -13.17 -55.05
CA ALA A 206 -13.02 -14.65 -55.10
C ALA A 206 -11.60 -15.27 -55.27
N THR A 207 -11.50 -16.62 -55.18
CA THR A 207 -10.52 -17.55 -55.85
C THR A 207 -9.01 -17.45 -55.47
N SER A 208 -8.14 -18.47 -55.53
CA SER A 208 -8.16 -19.96 -55.75
C SER A 208 -6.70 -20.51 -55.61
N PHE A 209 -6.29 -21.80 -55.57
CA PHE A 209 -6.91 -23.15 -55.59
C PHE A 209 -5.84 -24.23 -55.21
N PHE A 210 -6.23 -25.33 -54.53
CA PHE A 210 -5.57 -26.68 -54.51
C PHE A 210 -4.11 -26.77 -53.94
N SER A 211 -3.55 -27.88 -53.44
CA SER A 211 -3.96 -29.26 -53.09
C SER A 211 -3.22 -29.65 -51.78
N SER A 212 -3.77 -30.36 -50.79
CA SER A 212 -4.31 -31.75 -50.75
C SER A 212 -3.27 -32.88 -50.69
N VAL A 213 -2.96 -33.31 -49.45
CA VAL A 213 -2.73 -34.69 -48.98
C VAL A 213 -1.66 -35.57 -49.66
N SER A 214 -0.59 -35.87 -48.91
CA SER A 214 -0.27 -37.22 -48.43
C SER A 214 0.54 -37.14 -47.13
#